data_AF-A0A4U0VN87-F1
#
_entry.id   AF-A0A4U0VN87-F1
#
_cell.length_a   1.000
_cell.length_b   1.000
_cell.length_c   1.000
_cell.angle_alpha   90.00
_cell.angle_beta   90.00
_cell.angle_gamma   90.00
#
_symmetry.space_group_name_H-M   'P 1'
#
loop_
_entity.id
_entity.type
_entity.pdbx_description
1 polymer ?
#
loop_
_entity_poly.entity_id
_entity_poly.type
_entity_poly.pdbx_seq_one_letter_code
_entity_poly.pdbx_strand_id
1 'polypeptide(L)'
;MVANGKAPARRRKRVPDGPAAAPGSVVDFVLRRQLELSGSILLSILVANALVDRGLHLSTDLTPHPSFHFKSIPARFLFLSFRQPGTGLYYKGRDDAFLIAWWVIAFCFLREATMRWVFRPLARWSGIRSSRAVVRFAEQGWSLVYYTLSWSIGLYINQTSPYRSLNTYHFWKGYPHIALPALTKWYYLVQTA
;
A
#
# COMPACT_ATOMS: atom_id res chain seq x y z
N MET A 1 65.32 36.10 -6.34
CA MET A 1 64.12 36.93 -6.61
C MET A 1 62.89 36.07 -6.41
N VAL A 2 62.14 36.37 -5.35
CA VAL A 2 60.96 35.64 -4.89
C VAL A 2 59.74 36.16 -5.65
N ALA A 3 59.00 35.29 -6.36
CA ALA A 3 57.70 35.62 -6.94
C ALA A 3 56.63 34.75 -6.28
N ASN A 4 56.02 35.29 -5.22
CA ASN A 4 54.96 34.67 -4.44
C ASN A 4 53.61 35.00 -5.11
N GLY A 5 53.14 34.14 -6.02
CA GLY A 5 51.85 34.30 -6.71
C GLY A 5 50.68 33.86 -5.81
N LYS A 6 50.09 34.80 -5.07
CA LYS A 6 48.83 34.55 -4.34
C LYS A 6 47.69 34.32 -5.34
N ALA A 7 47.07 33.13 -5.29
CA ALA A 7 45.85 32.82 -6.03
C ALA A 7 44.68 33.71 -5.56
N PRO A 8 43.77 34.15 -6.45
CA PRO A 8 42.66 35.03 -6.07
C PRO A 8 41.62 34.29 -5.22
N ALA A 9 41.25 34.90 -4.09
CA ALA A 9 40.25 34.38 -3.17
C ALA A 9 38.87 34.29 -3.84
N ARG A 10 38.33 33.07 -3.93
CA ARG A 10 37.00 32.79 -4.50
C ARG A 10 35.92 33.40 -3.60
N ARG A 11 35.40 34.57 -3.98
CA ARG A 11 34.30 35.28 -3.29
C ARG A 11 33.07 34.37 -3.20
N ARG A 12 32.77 33.84 -2.00
CA ARG A 12 31.52 33.13 -1.72
C ARG A 12 30.37 34.12 -1.94
N LYS A 13 29.53 33.90 -2.96
CA LYS A 13 28.25 34.59 -3.09
C LYS A 13 27.42 34.26 -1.84
N ARG A 14 27.08 35.27 -1.03
CA ARG A 14 26.05 35.15 0.01
C ARG A 14 24.75 34.82 -0.73
N VAL A 15 24.22 33.62 -0.49
CA VAL A 15 22.85 33.27 -0.89
C VAL A 15 21.95 34.16 -0.03
N PRO A 16 21.10 35.01 -0.62
CA PRO A 16 20.16 35.79 0.18
C PRO A 16 19.26 34.81 0.92
N ASP A 17 19.05 35.06 2.22
CA ASP A 17 18.09 34.32 3.03
C ASP A 17 16.75 34.35 2.29
N GLY A 18 16.28 33.17 1.89
CA GLY A 18 15.05 33.02 1.11
C GLY A 18 13.86 33.64 1.85
N PRO A 19 12.85 34.14 1.12
CA PRO A 19 11.74 34.86 1.72
C PRO A 19 11.04 33.98 2.76
N ALA A 20 10.65 34.62 3.86
CA ALA A 20 9.89 34.03 4.96
C ALA A 20 8.74 33.15 4.43
N ALA A 21 8.62 31.95 5.00
CA ALA A 21 7.70 30.91 4.58
C ALA A 21 6.27 31.45 4.39
N ALA A 22 5.82 31.50 3.14
CA ALA A 22 4.42 31.69 2.81
C ALA A 22 3.57 30.60 3.48
N PRO A 23 2.32 30.88 3.89
CA PRO A 23 1.43 29.87 4.46
C PRO A 23 1.27 28.75 3.42
N GLY A 24 1.89 27.60 3.71
CA GLY A 24 1.91 26.47 2.79
C GLY A 24 0.48 26.10 2.39
N SER A 25 0.27 25.89 1.09
CA SER A 25 -0.99 25.42 0.52
C SER A 25 -1.52 24.22 1.31
N VAL A 26 -2.84 23.98 1.27
CA VAL A 26 -3.47 22.78 1.87
C VAL A 26 -2.73 21.50 1.46
N VAL A 27 -2.19 21.45 0.24
CA VAL A 27 -1.35 20.35 -0.25
C VAL A 27 -0.07 20.19 0.56
N ASP A 28 0.65 21.27 0.85
CA ASP A 28 1.87 21.21 1.67
C ASP A 28 1.58 20.77 3.11
N PHE A 29 0.43 21.20 3.65
CA PHE A 29 -0.02 20.76 4.96
C PHE A 29 -0.30 19.24 4.96
N VAL A 30 -1.04 18.75 3.97
CA VAL A 30 -1.36 17.32 3.82
C VAL A 30 -0.08 16.50 3.64
N LEU A 31 0.85 16.92 2.78
CA LEU A 31 2.11 16.21 2.55
C LEU A 31 2.99 16.15 3.80
N ARG A 32 3.04 17.24 4.60
CA ARG A 32 3.81 17.27 5.85
C ARG A 32 3.25 16.34 6.92
N ARG A 33 1.91 16.20 6.97
CA ARG A 33 1.19 15.40 7.96
C ARG A 33 0.66 14.08 7.39
N GLN A 34 1.12 13.66 6.21
CA GLN A 34 0.57 12.50 5.51
C GLN A 34 0.58 11.23 6.38
N LEU A 35 1.63 11.03 7.18
CA LEU A 35 1.76 9.89 8.09
C LEU A 35 0.78 9.96 9.29
N GLU A 36 0.54 11.15 9.83
CA GLU A 36 -0.42 11.37 10.93
C GLU A 36 -1.86 11.21 10.43
N LEU A 37 -2.16 11.78 9.26
CA LEU A 37 -3.48 11.72 8.63
C LEU A 37 -3.85 10.29 8.23
N SER A 38 -2.99 9.60 7.47
CA SER A 38 -3.25 8.21 7.11
C SER A 38 -3.28 7.29 8.35
N GLY A 39 -2.39 7.49 9.32
CA GLY A 39 -2.40 6.71 10.57
C GLY A 39 -3.66 6.91 11.41
N SER A 40 -4.16 8.14 11.53
CA SER A 40 -5.40 8.45 12.24
C SER A 40 -6.64 7.88 11.54
N ILE A 41 -6.68 7.89 10.21
CA ILE A 41 -7.75 7.24 9.44
C ILE A 41 -7.72 5.72 9.68
N LEU A 42 -6.55 5.09 9.59
CA LEU A 42 -6.42 3.66 9.86
C LEU A 42 -6.85 3.31 11.29
N LEU A 43 -6.37 4.07 12.28
CA LEU A 43 -6.72 3.86 13.68
C LEU A 43 -8.22 4.04 13.93
N SER A 44 -8.85 5.06 13.33
CA SER A 44 -10.28 5.29 13.51
C SER A 44 -11.12 4.15 12.92
N ILE A 45 -10.75 3.61 11.76
CA ILE A 45 -11.41 2.43 11.17
C ILE A 45 -11.20 1.19 12.05
N LEU A 46 -9.99 0.98 12.59
CA LEU A 46 -9.69 -0.15 13.48
C LEU A 46 -10.49 -0.08 14.78
N VAL A 47 -10.55 1.10 15.41
CA VAL A 47 -11.33 1.36 16.62
C VAL A 47 -12.82 1.16 16.33
N ALA A 48 -13.35 1.73 15.23
CA ALA A 48 -14.74 1.54 14.84
C ALA A 48 -15.08 0.06 14.61
N ASN A 49 -14.17 -0.71 14.03
CA ASN A 49 -14.35 -2.16 13.87
C ASN A 49 -14.26 -2.94 15.19
N ALA A 50 -13.46 -2.48 16.16
CA ALA A 50 -13.36 -3.11 17.46
C ALA A 50 -14.62 -2.87 18.33
N LEU A 51 -15.28 -1.73 18.14
CA LEU A 51 -16.46 -1.34 18.91
C LEU A 51 -17.78 -1.87 18.33
N VAL A 52 -17.81 -2.30 17.07
CA VAL A 52 -19.03 -2.73 16.38
C VAL A 52 -19.04 -4.25 16.20
N ASP A 53 -20.16 -4.86 16.56
CA ASP A 53 -20.36 -6.30 16.37
C ASP A 53 -20.24 -6.71 14.89
N ARG A 54 -19.57 -7.84 14.69
CA ARG A 54 -19.36 -8.44 13.36
C ARG A 54 -20.55 -9.30 12.99
N GLY A 55 -21.71 -8.67 12.85
CA GLY A 55 -22.92 -9.35 12.39
C GLY A 55 -22.77 -9.81 10.95
N LEU A 56 -22.73 -11.12 10.73
CA LEU A 56 -22.85 -11.73 9.41
C LEU A 56 -24.31 -12.03 9.11
N HIS A 57 -24.73 -11.80 7.87
CA HIS A 57 -26.02 -12.27 7.38
C HIS A 57 -25.85 -12.88 6.01
N LEU A 58 -26.73 -13.83 5.71
CA LEU A 58 -26.82 -14.42 4.39
C LEU A 58 -27.71 -13.52 3.53
N SER A 59 -27.20 -13.08 2.39
CA SER A 59 -27.96 -12.32 1.40
C SER A 59 -27.58 -12.80 -0.01
N THR A 60 -28.49 -12.57 -0.95
CA THR A 60 -28.37 -12.83 -2.39
C THR A 60 -28.49 -11.55 -3.21
N ASP A 61 -28.51 -10.38 -2.57
CA ASP A 61 -28.83 -9.12 -3.26
C ASP A 61 -27.68 -8.62 -4.14
N LEU A 62 -26.45 -8.89 -3.71
CA LEU A 62 -25.22 -8.41 -4.34
C LEU A 62 -24.48 -9.52 -5.13
N THR A 63 -24.92 -10.77 -5.02
CA THR A 63 -24.30 -11.94 -5.65
C THR A 63 -25.36 -12.90 -6.19
N PRO A 64 -25.11 -13.59 -7.33
CA PRO A 64 -26.07 -14.54 -7.90
C PRO A 64 -26.39 -15.73 -6.98
N HIS A 65 -25.49 -16.04 -6.05
CA HIS A 65 -25.59 -17.14 -5.11
C HIS A 65 -25.56 -16.62 -3.66
N PRO A 66 -26.14 -17.37 -2.70
CA PRO A 66 -26.15 -16.97 -1.30
C PRO A 66 -24.73 -16.82 -0.79
N SER A 67 -24.42 -15.67 -0.21
CA SER A 67 -23.11 -15.39 0.37
C SER A 67 -23.24 -14.66 1.70
N PHE A 68 -22.21 -14.78 2.53
CA PHE A 68 -22.16 -14.08 3.81
C PHE A 68 -21.66 -12.64 3.61
N HIS A 69 -22.47 -11.69 4.09
CA HIS A 69 -22.19 -10.27 4.07
C HIS A 69 -22.10 -9.72 5.49
N PHE A 70 -21.18 -8.77 5.69
CA PHE A 70 -21.10 -8.02 6.93
C PHE A 70 -22.21 -6.97 6.97
N LYS A 71 -22.96 -6.94 8.09
CA LYS A 71 -23.93 -5.86 8.36
C LYS A 71 -23.23 -4.55 8.67
N SER A 72 -22.10 -4.62 9.36
CA SER A 72 -21.35 -3.46 9.81
C SER A 72 -20.38 -2.96 8.73
N ILE A 73 -20.42 -1.64 8.49
CA ILE A 73 -19.54 -0.97 7.52
C ILE A 73 -18.05 -1.11 7.89
N PRO A 74 -17.61 -0.91 9.16
CA PRO A 74 -16.20 -1.03 9.52
C PRO A 74 -15.61 -2.44 9.26
N ALA A 75 -16.42 -3.49 9.42
CA ALA A 75 -15.98 -4.86 9.17
C ALA A 75 -15.68 -5.11 7.68
N ARG A 76 -16.39 -4.44 6.77
CA ARG A 76 -16.15 -4.53 5.32
C ARG A 76 -14.77 -4.00 4.90
N PHE A 77 -14.16 -3.10 5.68
CA PHE A 77 -12.83 -2.57 5.40
C PHE A 77 -11.71 -3.55 5.73
N LEU A 78 -11.89 -4.41 6.74
CA LEU A 78 -10.82 -5.31 7.22
C LEU A 78 -10.94 -6.74 6.72
N PHE A 79 -12.17 -7.20 6.46
CA PHE A 79 -12.43 -8.60 6.16
C PHE A 79 -12.93 -8.80 4.73
N LEU A 80 -12.60 -9.95 4.17
CA LEU A 80 -13.01 -10.36 2.83
C LEU A 80 -14.52 -10.61 2.79
N SER A 81 -15.24 -9.86 1.96
CA SER A 81 -16.70 -9.97 1.79
C SER A 81 -17.08 -11.12 0.85
N PHE A 82 -18.35 -11.55 0.86
CA PHE A 82 -18.93 -12.55 -0.06
C PHE A 82 -18.42 -13.98 0.09
N ARG A 83 -18.34 -14.48 1.32
CA ARG A 83 -17.97 -15.88 1.58
C ARG A 83 -19.12 -16.81 1.19
N GLN A 84 -18.83 -17.85 0.41
CA GLN A 84 -19.81 -18.88 0.07
C GLN A 84 -20.10 -19.80 1.28
N PRO A 85 -21.36 -20.14 1.57
CA PRO A 85 -21.71 -21.10 2.62
C PRO A 85 -21.21 -22.50 2.29
N GLY A 86 -20.63 -23.19 3.28
CA GLY A 86 -20.17 -24.58 3.13
C GLY A 86 -18.87 -24.77 2.34
N THR A 87 -18.36 -23.73 1.67
CA THR A 87 -17.07 -23.77 0.97
C THR A 87 -16.13 -22.66 1.46
N GLY A 88 -14.83 -22.86 1.32
CA GLY A 88 -13.81 -21.83 1.63
C GLY A 88 -13.64 -20.78 0.52
N LEU A 89 -14.60 -20.65 -0.39
CA LEU A 89 -14.52 -19.82 -1.58
C LEU A 89 -15.26 -18.49 -1.40
N TYR A 90 -14.87 -17.51 -2.20
CA TYR A 90 -15.38 -16.14 -2.13
C TYR A 90 -15.80 -15.63 -3.51
N TYR A 91 -16.96 -15.01 -3.58
CA TYR A 91 -17.43 -14.33 -4.79
C TYR A 91 -16.88 -12.92 -4.89
N LYS A 92 -16.99 -12.30 -6.07
CA LYS A 92 -16.68 -10.89 -6.28
C LYS A 92 -17.94 -10.05 -6.08
N GLY A 93 -17.82 -8.87 -5.47
CA GLY A 93 -18.94 -7.94 -5.38
C GLY A 93 -18.55 -6.51 -5.04
N ARG A 94 -19.54 -5.62 -4.95
CA ARG A 94 -19.33 -4.17 -4.76
C ARG A 94 -18.69 -3.80 -3.43
N ASP A 95 -18.94 -4.58 -2.38
CA ASP A 95 -18.39 -4.34 -1.05
C ASP A 95 -16.87 -4.57 -0.97
N ASP A 96 -16.27 -5.20 -1.98
CA ASP A 96 -14.82 -5.35 -2.06
C ASP A 96 -14.12 -3.98 -2.18
N ALA A 97 -14.82 -2.93 -2.62
CA ALA A 97 -14.30 -1.57 -2.71
C ALA A 97 -13.88 -1.01 -1.34
N PHE A 98 -14.53 -1.41 -0.24
CA PHE A 98 -14.14 -0.98 1.10
C PHE A 98 -12.80 -1.59 1.50
N LEU A 99 -12.59 -2.87 1.21
CA LEU A 99 -11.30 -3.53 1.45
C LEU A 99 -10.19 -2.89 0.59
N ILE A 100 -10.48 -2.58 -0.68
CA ILE A 100 -9.52 -1.86 -1.54
C ILE A 100 -9.16 -0.50 -0.92
N ALA A 101 -10.15 0.30 -0.55
CA ALA A 101 -9.92 1.62 0.06
C ALA A 101 -9.08 1.54 1.35
N TRP A 102 -9.33 0.53 2.18
CA TRP A 102 -8.50 0.24 3.35
C TRP A 102 -7.03 0.00 2.97
N TRP A 103 -6.79 -0.88 2.00
CA TRP A 103 -5.44 -1.19 1.54
C TRP A 103 -4.75 -0.02 0.84
N VAL A 104 -5.48 0.83 0.13
CA VAL A 104 -4.93 2.07 -0.47
C VAL A 104 -4.35 2.96 0.62
N ILE A 105 -5.13 3.21 1.69
CA ILE A 105 -4.70 4.04 2.82
C ILE A 105 -3.54 3.36 3.56
N ALA A 106 -3.62 2.04 3.75
CA ALA A 106 -2.57 1.25 4.40
C ALA A 106 -1.25 1.30 3.61
N PHE A 107 -1.29 1.18 2.29
CA PHE A 107 -0.10 1.29 1.44
C PHE A 107 0.47 2.71 1.42
N CYS A 108 -0.37 3.72 1.40
CA CYS A 108 0.08 5.11 1.50
C CYS A 108 0.81 5.36 2.83
N PHE A 109 0.25 4.86 3.94
CA PHE A 109 0.90 4.93 5.26
C PHE A 109 2.21 4.14 5.27
N LEU A 110 2.19 2.89 4.81
CA LEU A 110 3.34 1.99 4.84
C LEU A 110 4.50 2.52 3.97
N ARG A 111 4.19 3.08 2.80
CA ARG A 111 5.17 3.73 1.92
C ARG A 111 5.86 4.87 2.64
N GLU A 112 5.10 5.80 3.21
CA GLU A 112 5.70 6.94 3.92
C GLU A 112 6.47 6.51 5.18
N ALA A 113 5.94 5.55 5.94
CA ALA A 113 6.58 5.01 7.13
C ALA A 113 7.92 4.33 6.80
N THR A 114 7.95 3.45 5.79
CA THR A 114 9.18 2.76 5.36
C THR A 114 10.19 3.73 4.76
N MET A 115 9.76 4.69 3.94
CA MET A 115 10.65 5.73 3.43
C MET A 115 11.24 6.58 4.57
N ARG A 116 10.44 6.97 5.57
CA ARG A 116 10.88 7.84 6.67
C ARG A 116 11.77 7.13 7.69
N TRP A 117 11.42 5.90 8.08
CA TRP A 117 12.06 5.19 9.19
C TRP A 117 13.06 4.12 8.77
N VAL A 118 12.97 3.58 7.55
CA VAL A 118 13.87 2.52 7.10
C VAL A 118 14.85 3.06 6.06
N PHE A 119 14.36 3.56 4.93
CA PHE A 119 15.24 3.85 3.80
C PHE A 119 16.02 5.15 3.93
N ARG A 120 15.43 6.24 4.45
CA ARG A 120 16.16 7.49 4.68
C ARG A 120 17.35 7.34 5.65
N PRO A 121 17.21 6.68 6.83
CA PRO A 121 18.37 6.44 7.68
C PRO A 121 19.37 5.48 7.04
N LEU A 122 18.91 4.42 6.38
CA LEU A 122 19.78 3.47 5.68
C LEU A 122 20.63 4.15 4.60
N ALA A 123 20.03 5.05 3.81
CA ALA A 123 20.72 5.84 2.78
C ALA A 123 21.78 6.80 3.36
N ARG A 124 21.52 7.37 4.54
CA ARG A 124 22.50 8.22 5.21
C ARG A 124 23.63 7.39 5.80
N TRP A 125 23.31 6.22 6.34
CA TRP A 125 24.31 5.31 6.87
C TRP A 125 25.22 4.75 5.77
N SER A 126 24.70 4.53 4.57
CA SER A 126 25.49 4.17 3.39
C SER A 126 26.32 5.33 2.80
N GLY A 127 26.34 6.50 3.44
CA GLY A 127 27.22 7.62 3.08
C GLY A 127 26.65 8.58 2.02
N ILE A 128 25.37 8.47 1.66
CA ILE A 128 24.75 9.36 0.66
C ILE A 128 24.51 10.75 1.27
N ARG A 129 25.30 11.74 0.83
CA ARG A 129 25.24 13.12 1.34
C ARG A 129 24.16 13.98 0.67
N SER A 130 23.75 13.65 -0.55
CA SER A 130 22.78 14.43 -1.31
C SER A 130 21.35 14.07 -0.89
N SER A 131 20.59 15.06 -0.41
CA SER A 131 19.18 14.89 -0.04
C SER A 131 18.32 14.33 -1.18
N ARG A 132 18.57 14.79 -2.42
CA ARG A 132 17.87 14.27 -3.62
C ARG A 132 18.18 12.79 -3.88
N ALA A 133 19.42 12.38 -3.68
CA ALA A 133 19.82 10.99 -3.87
C ALA A 133 19.23 10.07 -2.79
N VAL A 134 19.14 10.56 -1.54
CA VAL A 134 18.48 9.83 -0.44
C VAL A 134 17.01 9.57 -0.74
N VAL A 135 16.28 10.57 -1.26
CA VAL A 135 14.87 10.40 -1.63
C VAL A 135 14.70 9.37 -2.73
N ARG A 136 15.50 9.46 -3.81
CA ARG A 136 15.46 8.49 -4.92
C ARG A 136 15.77 7.08 -4.45
N PHE A 137 16.79 6.90 -3.61
CA PHE A 137 17.13 5.60 -3.04
C PHE A 137 15.94 5.04 -2.25
N ALA A 138 15.27 5.86 -1.44
CA ALA A 138 14.10 5.45 -0.68
C ALA A 138 12.92 5.07 -1.58
N GLU A 139 12.68 5.80 -2.66
CA GLU A 139 11.64 5.47 -3.64
C GLU A 139 11.90 4.13 -4.33
N GLN A 140 13.15 3.89 -4.76
CA GLN A 140 13.52 2.61 -5.39
C GLN A 140 13.49 1.44 -4.40
N GLY A 141 13.93 1.68 -3.16
CA GLY A 141 13.86 0.70 -2.08
C GLY A 141 12.43 0.26 -1.79
N TRP A 142 11.49 1.20 -1.76
CA TRP A 142 10.07 0.88 -1.62
C TRP A 142 9.56 0.00 -2.76
N SER A 143 9.86 0.36 -4.01
CA SER A 143 9.47 -0.44 -5.18
C SER A 143 10.03 -1.86 -5.11
N LEU A 144 11.30 -2.02 -4.72
CA LEU A 144 11.92 -3.33 -4.57
C LEU A 144 11.19 -4.19 -3.53
N VAL A 145 10.89 -3.63 -2.35
CA VAL A 145 10.16 -4.34 -1.29
C VAL A 145 8.77 -4.74 -1.77
N TYR A 146 8.02 -3.80 -2.35
CA TYR A 146 6.66 -4.05 -2.82
C TYR A 146 6.62 -5.15 -3.89
N TYR A 147 7.47 -5.06 -4.90
CA TYR A 147 7.51 -6.05 -5.98
C TYR A 147 8.00 -7.41 -5.51
N THR A 148 9.00 -7.47 -4.63
CA THR A 148 9.51 -8.75 -4.10
C THR A 148 8.45 -9.48 -3.28
N LEU A 149 7.75 -8.76 -2.39
CA LEU A 149 6.67 -9.35 -1.59
C LEU A 149 5.49 -9.78 -2.47
N SER A 150 5.05 -8.91 -3.37
CA SER A 150 3.94 -9.20 -4.29
C SER A 150 4.26 -10.41 -5.17
N TRP A 151 5.46 -10.44 -5.75
CA TRP A 151 5.92 -11.55 -6.58
C TRP A 151 5.99 -12.86 -5.79
N SER A 152 6.51 -12.82 -4.56
CA SER A 152 6.61 -14.03 -3.70
C SER A 152 5.23 -14.61 -3.38
N ILE A 153 4.25 -13.75 -3.04
CA ILE A 153 2.87 -14.18 -2.77
C ILE A 153 2.21 -14.68 -4.05
N GLY A 154 2.39 -14.00 -5.18
CA GLY A 154 1.86 -14.42 -6.47
C GLY A 154 2.41 -15.77 -6.93
N LEU A 155 3.72 -15.99 -6.71
CA LEU A 155 4.37 -17.26 -6.99
C LEU A 155 3.83 -18.37 -6.08
N TYR A 156 3.64 -18.09 -4.78
CA TYR A 156 3.03 -19.02 -3.85
C TYR A 156 1.62 -19.42 -4.31
N ILE A 157 0.77 -18.47 -4.68
CA ILE A 157 -0.58 -18.74 -5.21
C ILE A 157 -0.50 -19.61 -6.47
N ASN A 158 0.41 -19.30 -7.40
CA ASN A 158 0.61 -20.12 -8.59
C ASN A 158 0.98 -21.56 -8.24
N GLN A 159 1.92 -21.73 -7.31
CA GLN A 159 2.40 -23.04 -6.90
C GLN A 159 1.36 -23.84 -6.10
N THR A 160 0.50 -23.20 -5.30
CA THR A 160 -0.53 -23.94 -4.54
C THR A 160 -1.79 -24.26 -5.36
N SER A 161 -1.95 -23.65 -6.53
CA SER A 161 -3.16 -23.79 -7.35
C SER A 161 -3.06 -24.92 -8.38
N PRO A 162 -4.19 -25.40 -8.94
CA PRO A 162 -4.21 -26.45 -9.96
C PRO A 162 -3.44 -26.11 -11.24
N TYR A 163 -3.22 -24.82 -11.50
CA TYR A 163 -2.46 -24.27 -12.64
C TYR A 163 -0.97 -24.04 -12.32
N ARG A 164 -0.42 -24.82 -11.39
CA ARG A 164 1.01 -24.83 -11.04
C ARG A 164 1.90 -24.89 -12.29
N SER A 165 3.05 -24.22 -12.23
CA SER A 165 4.05 -24.19 -13.31
C SER A 165 3.50 -23.62 -14.62
N LEU A 166 2.59 -22.64 -14.52
CA LEU A 166 1.97 -21.98 -15.67
C LEU A 166 1.21 -22.94 -16.60
N ASN A 167 0.64 -24.03 -16.06
CA ASN A 167 -0.22 -24.91 -16.84
C ASN A 167 -1.54 -24.22 -17.18
N THR A 168 -1.59 -23.60 -18.36
CA THR A 168 -2.70 -22.76 -18.82
C THR A 168 -3.98 -23.54 -19.11
N TYR A 169 -3.90 -24.87 -19.29
CA TYR A 169 -5.08 -25.71 -19.48
C TYR A 169 -6.07 -25.60 -18.30
N HIS A 170 -5.55 -25.51 -17.08
CA HIS A 170 -6.36 -25.39 -15.87
C HIS A 170 -7.04 -24.02 -15.72
N PHE A 171 -6.63 -23.01 -16.48
CA PHE A 171 -7.34 -21.72 -16.49
C PHE A 171 -8.72 -21.85 -17.14
N TRP A 172 -8.84 -22.71 -18.15
CA TRP A 172 -10.08 -22.88 -18.92
C TRP A 172 -10.93 -24.05 -18.44
N LYS A 173 -10.32 -25.02 -17.75
CA LYS A 173 -11.03 -26.16 -17.20
C LYS A 173 -12.08 -25.72 -16.17
N GLY A 174 -13.36 -25.94 -16.45
CA GLY A 174 -14.46 -25.59 -15.55
C GLY A 174 -14.84 -24.10 -15.57
N TYR A 175 -14.44 -23.38 -16.62
CA TYR A 175 -14.89 -22.00 -16.84
C TYR A 175 -16.42 -21.92 -16.98
N PRO A 176 -17.10 -20.92 -16.40
CA PRO A 176 -16.55 -19.75 -15.70
C PRO A 176 -16.22 -19.98 -14.22
N HIS A 177 -15.07 -19.46 -13.79
CA HIS A 177 -14.64 -19.46 -12.38
C HIS A 177 -15.24 -18.27 -11.62
N ILE A 178 -16.41 -18.47 -11.00
CA ILE A 178 -17.15 -17.38 -10.32
C ILE A 178 -16.64 -17.16 -8.88
N ALA A 179 -16.26 -18.23 -8.19
CA ALA A 179 -15.78 -18.19 -6.81
C ALA A 179 -14.26 -18.44 -6.76
N LEU A 180 -13.55 -17.67 -5.94
CA LEU A 180 -12.09 -17.72 -5.81
C LEU A 180 -11.67 -18.15 -4.41
N PRO A 181 -10.53 -18.85 -4.26
CA PRO A 181 -9.92 -19.07 -2.95
C PRO A 181 -9.64 -17.73 -2.24
N ALA A 182 -9.77 -17.73 -0.92
CA ALA A 182 -9.62 -16.52 -0.08
C ALA A 182 -8.33 -15.75 -0.38
N LEU A 183 -7.20 -16.47 -0.45
CA LEU A 183 -5.88 -15.86 -0.69
C LEU A 183 -5.79 -15.24 -2.09
N THR A 184 -6.27 -15.94 -3.12
CA THR A 184 -6.29 -15.44 -4.50
C THR A 184 -7.16 -14.18 -4.60
N LYS A 185 -8.33 -14.20 -3.94
CA LYS A 185 -9.22 -13.04 -3.90
C LYS A 185 -8.56 -11.85 -3.20
N TRP A 186 -8.01 -12.07 -2.01
CA TRP A 186 -7.33 -11.03 -1.24
C TRP A 186 -6.15 -10.45 -2.04
N TYR A 187 -5.33 -11.30 -2.66
CA TYR A 187 -4.17 -10.86 -3.43
C TYR A 187 -4.53 -9.92 -4.58
N TYR A 188 -5.54 -10.24 -5.39
CA TYR A 188 -5.92 -9.34 -6.48
C TYR A 188 -6.51 -8.02 -5.97
N LEU A 189 -7.28 -8.04 -4.88
CA LEU A 189 -7.87 -6.83 -4.30
C LEU A 189 -6.79 -5.91 -3.76
N VAL A 190 -5.82 -6.48 -3.05
CA VAL A 190 -4.66 -5.74 -2.55
C VAL A 190 -3.81 -5.20 -3.70
N GLN A 191 -3.61 -5.95 -4.79
CA GLN A 191 -2.90 -5.42 -5.97
C GLN A 191 -3.65 -4.31 -6.71
N THR A 192 -4.96 -4.20 -6.52
CA THR A 192 -5.78 -3.13 -7.11
C THR A 192 -5.69 -1.83 -6.32
N ALA A 193 -5.30 -1.92 -5.03
CA ALA A 193 -5.09 -0.79 -4.14
C ALA A 193 -3.78 -0.06 -4.43
#